data_AF-A0A4R3Y6Z6-F1
#
_entry.id   AF-A0A4R3Y6Z6-F1
#
_cell.length_a   1.000
_cell.length_b   1.000
_cell.length_c   1.000
_cell.angle_alpha   90.00
_cell.angle_beta   90.00
_cell.angle_gamma   90.00
#
_symmetry.space_group_name_H-M   'P 1'
#
loop_
_entity.id
_entity.type
_entity.pdbx_description
1 polymer ?
#
loop_
_entity_poly.entity_id
_entity_poly.type
_entity_poly.pdbx_seq_one_letter_code
_entity_poly.pdbx_strand_id
1 'polypeptide(L)'
;MQTGYLKNTISQAELSNVADYKRYFYSCNNFETGGTSFLSTYFPLWRESRLKHNFGIYFQLDGGKAEPFDHIANVPLNARSSRFEVMYRSYHPIQGYSIDLIAREHSSTYYKNINGTKVPWLECREG
;
A
#
# COMPACT_ATOMS: atom_id res chain seq x y z
N MET A 1 15.67 8.33 8.72
CA MET A 1 14.45 7.89 8.02
C MET A 1 14.78 7.95 6.54
N GLN A 2 14.79 6.80 5.87
CA GLN A 2 14.97 6.79 4.42
C GLN A 2 13.57 6.92 3.83
N THR A 3 13.27 8.10 3.31
CA THR A 3 12.10 8.34 2.48
C THR A 3 12.51 8.06 1.04
N GLY A 4 11.80 7.19 0.34
CA GLY A 4 11.75 7.30 -1.12
C GLY A 4 12.72 6.47 -1.97
N TYR A 5 12.61 5.14 -1.98
CA TYR A 5 13.25 4.32 -3.03
C TYR A 5 12.45 4.30 -4.34
N LEU A 6 11.12 4.34 -4.24
CA LEU A 6 10.25 4.33 -5.42
C LEU A 6 10.20 5.70 -6.10
N LYS A 7 9.87 5.69 -7.40
CA LYS A 7 9.68 6.93 -8.15
C LYS A 7 8.43 7.66 -7.64
N ASN A 8 8.50 8.99 -7.53
CA ASN A 8 7.32 9.81 -7.21
C ASN A 8 6.25 9.77 -8.30
N THR A 9 6.68 9.54 -9.55
CA THR A 9 5.82 9.46 -10.72
C THR A 9 6.19 8.22 -11.50
N ILE A 10 5.18 7.42 -11.87
CA ILE A 10 5.34 6.22 -12.68
C ILE A 10 4.19 6.13 -13.69
N SER A 11 4.49 5.67 -14.90
CA SER A 11 3.48 5.51 -15.94
C SER A 11 2.74 4.17 -15.82
N GLN A 12 1.53 4.10 -16.38
CA GLN A 12 0.78 2.84 -16.44
C GLN A 12 1.50 1.78 -17.30
N ALA A 13 2.23 2.21 -18.34
CA ALA A 13 3.03 1.32 -19.17
C ALA A 13 4.14 0.64 -18.35
N GLU A 14 4.88 1.41 -17.53
CA GLU A 14 5.87 0.84 -16.61
C GLU A 14 5.24 -0.14 -15.62
N LEU A 15 4.13 0.24 -14.98
CA LEU A 15 3.43 -0.62 -14.01
C LEU A 15 2.85 -1.89 -14.64
N SER A 16 2.56 -1.86 -15.94
CA SER A 16 2.06 -3.04 -16.68
C SER A 16 3.17 -4.01 -17.08
N ASN A 17 4.45 -3.66 -16.91
CA ASN A 17 5.55 -4.57 -17.18
C ASN A 17 5.63 -5.67 -16.12
N VAL A 18 5.15 -6.86 -16.46
CA VAL A 18 5.11 -8.03 -15.57
C VAL A 18 6.50 -8.56 -15.19
N ALA A 19 7.55 -8.19 -15.92
CA ALA A 19 8.92 -8.52 -15.54
C ALA A 19 9.39 -7.68 -14.35
N ASP A 20 8.92 -6.44 -14.24
CA ASP A 20 9.34 -5.48 -13.22
C ASP A 20 8.37 -5.38 -12.06
N TYR A 21 7.09 -5.70 -12.27
CA TYR A 21 6.03 -5.54 -11.28
C TYR A 21 5.10 -6.74 -11.21
N LYS A 22 4.81 -7.17 -9.97
CA LYS A 22 3.69 -8.07 -9.69
C LYS A 22 2.49 -7.25 -9.23
N ARG A 23 1.38 -7.37 -9.94
CA ARG A 23 0.13 -6.69 -9.64
C ARG A 23 -0.83 -7.59 -8.86
N TYR A 24 -1.49 -7.02 -7.86
CA TYR A 24 -2.59 -7.64 -7.12
C TYR A 24 -3.81 -6.73 -7.16
N PHE A 25 -4.99 -7.33 -7.07
CA PHE A 25 -6.27 -6.65 -7.12
C PHE A 25 -7.08 -6.92 -5.86
N TYR A 26 -7.76 -5.88 -5.40
CA TYR A 26 -8.58 -5.94 -4.21
C TYR A 26 -9.92 -5.25 -4.46
N SER A 27 -10.96 -5.81 -3.86
CA SER A 27 -12.24 -5.14 -3.67
C SER A 27 -12.26 -4.52 -2.29
N CYS A 28 -12.62 -3.24 -2.20
CA CYS A 28 -12.56 -2.48 -0.98
C CYS A 28 -13.92 -1.92 -0.61
N ASN A 29 -14.31 -2.07 0.65
CA ASN A 29 -15.35 -1.24 1.24
C ASN A 29 -14.78 0.16 1.46
N ASN A 30 -15.40 1.17 0.86
CA ASN A 30 -15.00 2.56 0.97
C ASN A 30 -15.86 3.26 2.02
N PHE A 31 -15.25 3.61 3.15
CA PHE A 31 -15.98 4.19 4.28
C PHE A 31 -16.45 5.63 4.02
N GLU A 32 -15.89 6.33 3.03
CA GLU A 32 -16.32 7.70 2.70
C GLU A 32 -17.54 7.74 1.81
N THR A 33 -17.63 6.82 0.86
CA THR A 33 -18.73 6.77 -0.11
C THR A 33 -19.81 5.76 0.30
N GLY A 34 -19.49 4.82 1.19
CA GLY A 34 -20.33 3.67 1.54
C GLY A 34 -20.42 2.62 0.41
N GLY A 35 -19.64 2.78 -0.66
CA GLY A 35 -19.65 1.90 -1.83
C GLY A 35 -18.43 0.99 -1.92
N THR A 36 -18.36 0.25 -3.02
CA THR A 36 -17.19 -0.57 -3.36
C THR A 36 -16.22 0.22 -4.23
N SER A 37 -14.95 0.26 -3.83
CA SER A 37 -13.83 0.74 -4.66
C SER A 37 -12.94 -0.45 -5.09
N PHE A 38 -12.22 -0.27 -6.19
CA PHE A 38 -11.25 -1.24 -6.70
C PHE A 38 -9.84 -0.73 -6.49
N LEU A 39 -8.97 -1.60 -5.99
CA LEU A 39 -7.60 -1.23 -5.68
C LEU A 39 -6.64 -2.17 -6.37
N SER A 40 -5.64 -1.59 -7.03
CA SER A 40 -4.49 -2.31 -7.55
C SER A 40 -3.25 -1.96 -6.73
N THR A 41 -2.49 -2.97 -6.31
CA THR A 41 -1.13 -2.76 -5.77
C THR A 41 -0.08 -3.35 -6.70
N TYR A 42 1.04 -2.67 -6.84
CA TYR A 42 2.15 -3.11 -7.67
C TYR A 42 3.40 -3.28 -6.82
N PHE A 43 3.91 -4.51 -6.78
CA PHE A 43 5.13 -4.88 -6.08
C PHE A 43 6.30 -4.91 -7.06
N PRO A 44 7.31 -4.03 -6.89
CA PRO A 44 8.60 -4.15 -7.54
C PRO A 44 9.20 -5.56 -7.44
N LEU A 45 9.75 -6.06 -8.55
CA LEU A 45 10.34 -7.40 -8.62
C LEU A 45 11.86 -7.42 -8.72
N TRP A 46 12.49 -6.30 -9.07
CA TRP A 46 13.95 -6.21 -9.19
C TRP A 46 14.65 -6.38 -7.83
N ARG A 47 15.90 -6.83 -7.87
CA ARG A 47 16.63 -7.30 -6.68
C ARG A 47 16.75 -6.24 -5.59
N GLU A 48 17.04 -5.01 -5.98
CA GLU A 48 17.33 -3.89 -5.09
C GLU A 48 16.08 -3.44 -4.31
N SER A 49 14.88 -3.58 -4.90
CA SER A 49 13.61 -3.26 -4.24
C SER A 49 13.30 -4.19 -3.06
N ARG A 50 13.86 -5.40 -3.04
CA ARG A 50 13.62 -6.39 -1.99
C ARG A 50 14.51 -6.18 -0.76
N LEU A 51 15.42 -5.20 -0.81
CA LEU A 51 16.22 -4.83 0.36
C LEU A 51 15.33 -4.15 1.38
N LYS A 52 15.51 -4.47 2.67
CA LYS A 52 14.67 -3.99 3.78
C LYS A 52 14.43 -2.47 3.76
N HIS A 53 15.43 -1.69 3.35
CA HIS A 53 15.37 -0.22 3.35
C HIS A 53 14.86 0.39 2.04
N ASN A 54 14.67 -0.42 1.00
CA ASN A 54 14.17 -0.02 -0.32
C ASN A 54 12.75 -0.53 -0.60
N PHE A 55 12.22 -1.33 0.32
CA PHE A 55 10.96 -2.03 0.09
C PHE A 55 9.78 -1.05 0.14
N GLY A 56 8.92 -1.16 -0.86
CA GLY A 56 7.76 -0.31 -1.03
C GLY A 56 6.85 -0.86 -2.11
N ILE A 57 5.66 -0.29 -2.23
CA ILE A 57 4.66 -0.67 -3.22
C ILE A 57 4.05 0.57 -3.88
N TYR A 58 3.45 0.40 -5.06
CA TYR A 58 2.54 1.41 -5.59
C TYR A 58 1.09 1.01 -5.30
N PHE A 59 0.28 1.98 -4.89
CA PHE A 59 -1.14 1.88 -4.64
C PHE A 59 -1.91 2.67 -5.72
N GLN A 60 -2.91 2.06 -6.35
CA GLN A 60 -3.77 2.71 -7.33
C GLN A 60 -5.23 2.43 -7.03
N LEU A 61 -5.96 3.47 -6.64
CA LEU A 61 -7.39 3.41 -6.32
C LEU A 61 -8.21 3.78 -7.55
N ASP A 62 -9.22 2.96 -7.87
CA ASP A 62 -10.22 3.17 -8.92
C ASP A 62 -9.62 3.55 -10.28
N GLY A 63 -8.46 2.95 -10.62
CA GLY A 63 -7.74 3.21 -11.87
C GLY A 63 -7.10 4.60 -11.97
N GLY A 64 -7.07 5.36 -10.86
CA GLY A 64 -6.49 6.70 -10.79
C GLY A 64 -4.95 6.71 -10.85
N LYS A 65 -4.35 7.75 -10.27
CA LYS A 65 -2.89 7.85 -10.17
C LYS A 65 -2.35 6.80 -9.20
N ALA A 66 -1.24 6.15 -9.58
CA ALA A 66 -0.51 5.27 -8.69
C ALA A 66 0.40 6.09 -7.76
N GLU A 67 0.28 5.85 -6.46
CA GLU A 67 1.05 6.54 -5.43
C GLU A 67 2.03 5.56 -4.75
N PRO A 68 3.29 5.95 -4.52
CA PRO A 68 4.27 5.12 -3.84
C PRO A 68 4.05 5.11 -2.31
N PHE A 69 4.30 3.94 -1.72
CA PHE A 69 4.20 3.67 -0.30
C PHE A 69 5.49 3.01 0.20
N ASP A 70 6.04 3.51 1.29
CA ASP A 70 7.24 2.97 1.94
C ASP A 70 6.83 1.87 2.91
N HIS A 71 7.58 0.76 2.91
CA HIS A 71 7.50 -0.21 3.99
C HIS A 71 8.03 0.41 5.28
N ILE A 72 7.24 0.32 6.33
CA ILE A 72 7.59 0.87 7.64
C ILE A 72 8.08 -0.24 8.57
N ALA A 73 7.30 -1.32 8.68
CA ALA A 73 7.59 -2.39 9.61
C ALA A 73 6.81 -3.67 9.30
N ASN A 74 7.39 -4.80 9.72
CA ASN A 74 6.64 -6.03 9.96
C ASN A 74 6.45 -6.15 11.47
N VAL A 75 5.21 -6.12 11.93
CA VAL A 75 4.86 -6.19 13.35
C VAL A 75 4.37 -7.59 13.67
N PRO A 76 5.13 -8.41 14.42
CA PRO A 76 4.69 -9.75 14.78
C PRO A 76 3.47 -9.67 15.71
N LEU A 77 2.44 -10.48 15.41
CA LEU A 77 1.22 -10.61 16.21
C LEU A 77 1.27 -11.77 17.21
N ASN A 78 2.32 -12.58 17.14
CA ASN A 78 2.54 -13.69 18.06
C ASN A 78 4.02 -13.88 18.37
N ALA A 79 4.32 -14.52 19.50
CA ALA A 79 5.70 -14.74 19.97
C ALA A 79 6.57 -15.53 18.96
N ARG A 80 5.94 -16.37 18.12
CA ARG A 80 6.61 -17.15 17.07
C ARG A 80 6.81 -16.39 15.76
N SER A 81 6.32 -15.16 15.66
CA SER A 81 6.36 -14.32 14.45
C SER A 81 5.79 -14.98 13.18
N SER A 82 4.94 -16.00 13.33
CA SER A 82 4.29 -16.68 12.21
C SER A 82 3.08 -15.90 11.69
N ARG A 83 2.54 -14.98 12.50
CA ARG A 83 1.52 -14.01 12.11
C ARG A 83 2.12 -12.62 12.28
N PHE A 84 2.00 -11.77 11.27
CA PHE A 84 2.49 -10.40 11.33
C PHE A 84 1.56 -9.47 10.56
N GLU A 85 1.58 -8.20 10.94
CA GLU A 85 1.05 -7.10 10.17
C GLU A 85 2.19 -6.46 9.38
N VAL A 86 1.91 -6.08 8.13
CA VAL A 86 2.84 -5.27 7.34
C VAL A 86 2.30 -3.85 7.29
N MET A 87 3.12 -2.91 7.72
CA MET A 87 2.78 -1.49 7.74
C MET A 87 3.45 -0.77 6.58
N TYR A 88 2.67 0.02 5.84
CA TYR A 88 3.18 0.95 4.84
C TYR A 88 2.65 2.36 5.07
N ARG A 89 3.32 3.35 4.49
CA ARG A 89 2.88 4.76 4.50
C ARG A 89 3.08 5.41 3.14
N SER A 90 2.09 6.18 2.69
CA SER A 90 2.19 6.94 1.44
C SER A 90 3.32 7.97 1.49
N TYR A 91 4.02 8.18 0.37
CA TYR A 91 5.06 9.21 0.29
C TYR A 91 4.44 10.60 0.36
N HIS A 92 3.33 10.75 -0.35
CA HIS A 92 2.60 11.99 -0.50
C HIS A 92 1.22 11.88 0.14
N PRO A 93 0.65 13.01 0.61
CA PRO A 93 -0.74 13.03 1.04
C PRO A 93 -1.69 12.69 -0.11
N ILE A 94 -2.64 11.80 0.15
CA ILE A 94 -3.73 11.47 -0.78
C ILE A 94 -4.99 12.15 -0.24
N GLN A 95 -5.63 12.97 -1.07
CA GLN A 95 -6.77 13.82 -0.64
C GLN A 95 -6.43 14.70 0.59
N GLY A 96 -5.17 15.14 0.70
CA GLY A 96 -4.70 15.97 1.80
C GLY A 96 -4.25 15.21 3.06
N TYR A 97 -4.32 13.88 3.08
CA TYR A 97 -3.95 13.08 4.25
C TYR A 97 -2.82 12.09 3.96
N SER A 98 -1.91 11.91 4.91
CA SER A 98 -1.00 10.76 4.90
C SER A 98 -1.84 9.48 5.05
N ILE A 99 -1.59 8.49 4.20
CA ILE A 99 -2.30 7.22 4.24
C ILE A 99 -1.40 6.16 4.86
N ASP A 100 -1.89 5.52 5.91
CA ASP A 100 -1.25 4.36 6.55
C ASP A 100 -1.96 3.09 6.08
N LEU A 101 -1.22 2.12 5.55
CA LEU A 101 -1.73 0.79 5.23
C LEU A 101 -1.28 -0.19 6.32
N ILE A 102 -2.24 -0.98 6.83
CA ILE A 102 -1.97 -2.16 7.64
C ILE A 102 -2.50 -3.38 6.87
N ALA A 103 -1.58 -4.16 6.30
CA ALA A 103 -1.88 -5.40 5.61
C ALA A 103 -1.80 -6.59 6.58
N ARG A 104 -2.84 -7.41 6.57
CA ARG A 104 -2.98 -8.68 7.31
C ARG A 104 -3.18 -9.81 6.32
N GLU A 105 -3.11 -11.03 6.82
CA GLU A 105 -3.22 -12.27 6.04
C GLU A 105 -4.46 -12.35 5.13
N HIS A 106 -5.61 -11.79 5.56
CA HIS A 106 -6.87 -11.88 4.81
C HIS A 106 -7.54 -10.53 4.54
N SER A 107 -6.96 -9.43 5.02
CA SER A 107 -7.51 -8.10 4.80
C SER A 107 -6.43 -7.04 4.89
N SER A 108 -6.65 -5.95 4.18
CA SER A 108 -5.80 -4.77 4.22
C SER A 108 -6.64 -3.57 4.55
N THR A 109 -6.28 -2.82 5.59
CA THR A 109 -6.99 -1.59 5.96
C THR A 109 -6.10 -0.39 5.71
N TYR A 110 -6.64 0.57 4.96
CA TYR A 110 -6.03 1.86 4.70
C TYR A 110 -6.67 2.90 5.62
N TYR A 111 -5.85 3.73 6.24
CA TYR A 111 -6.27 4.74 7.20
C TYR A 111 -5.82 6.12 6.74
N LYS A 112 -6.71 7.10 6.82
CA LYS A 112 -6.31 8.51 6.78
C LYS A 112 -5.75 8.88 8.14
N ASN A 113 -4.56 9.46 8.15
CA ASN A 113 -3.96 10.00 9.35
C ASN A 113 -4.40 11.46 9.52
N ILE A 114 -5.35 11.69 10.41
CA ILE A 114 -5.93 13.01 10.73
C ILE A 114 -5.36 13.45 12.07
N ASN A 115 -4.40 14.39 12.06
CA ASN A 115 -3.76 14.93 13.25
C ASN A 115 -3.22 13.83 14.20
N GLY A 116 -2.63 12.76 13.67
CA GLY A 116 -2.11 11.63 14.44
C GLY A 116 -3.12 10.52 14.72
N THR A 117 -4.41 10.75 14.43
CA THR A 117 -5.47 9.74 14.59
C THR A 117 -5.66 8.97 13.28
N LYS A 118 -5.60 7.64 13.34
CA LYS A 118 -5.89 6.77 12.19
C LYS A 118 -7.38 6.55 12.07
N VAL A 119 -7.99 7.09 11.00
CA VAL A 119 -9.40 6.88 10.67
C VAL A 119 -9.49 5.92 9.49
N PRO A 120 -10.25 4.81 9.58
CA PRO A 120 -10.41 3.88 8.47
C PRO A 120 -10.93 4.59 7.21
N TRP A 121 -10.29 4.31 6.08
CA TRP A 121 -10.64 4.86 4.78
C TRP A 121 -11.12 3.77 3.83
N LEU A 122 -10.33 2.69 3.71
CA LEU A 122 -10.68 1.53 2.89
C LEU A 122 -10.43 0.25 3.68
N GLU A 123 -11.34 -0.70 3.59
CA GLU A 123 -11.09 -2.09 4.01
C GLU A 123 -11.16 -3.00 2.79
N CYS A 124 -10.02 -3.58 2.43
CA CYS A 124 -9.81 -4.31 1.20
C CYS A 124 -9.59 -5.79 1.47
N ARG A 125 -10.15 -6.63 0.59
CA ARG A 125 -9.93 -8.08 0.57
C ARG A 125 -9.46 -8.47 -0.81
N GLU A 126 -8.51 -9.40 -0.86
CA GLU A 126 -8.06 -9.98 -2.12
C GLU A 126 -9.23 -10.76 -2.73
N GLY A 127 -9.47 -10.51 -4.02
CA GLY A 127 -10.59 -11.11 -4.77
C GLY A 127 -10.29 -12.53 -5.23
#